data_AF-A0A9W7M390-F1
#
_entry.id   AF-A0A9W7M390-F1
#
_cell.length_a   1.000
_cell.length_b   1.000
_cell.length_c   1.000
_cell.angle_alpha   90.00
_cell.angle_beta   90.00
_cell.angle_gamma   90.00
#
_symmetry.space_group_name_H-M   'P 1'
#
loop_
_entity.id
_entity.type
_entity.pdbx_description
1 polymer ?
#
loop_
_entity_poly.entity_id
_entity_poly.type
_entity_poly.pdbx_seq_one_letter_code
_entity_poly.pdbx_strand_id
1 'polypeptide(L)'
;MALNLSKHVFSLVFEFASVSNQNANPKFRGAFVTALGVVSEGCAEPMKDKLELVIHIVIGALRDPEQMVRGAASFALGQFAKHLQPEIISHYTSVLPCILNTLDDVYDEEKSYYALAAFC
;
A
#
# COMPACT_ATOMS: atom_id res chain seq x y z
N MET A 1 3.82 -26.65 16.86
CA MET A 1 3.28 -26.26 15.53
C MET A 1 3.05 -24.76 15.58
N ALA A 2 3.96 -23.95 15.03
CA ALA A 2 3.73 -22.51 14.98
C ALA A 2 2.58 -22.27 14.00
N LEU A 3 1.45 -21.74 14.48
CA LEU A 3 0.35 -21.32 13.62
C LEU A 3 0.91 -20.35 12.58
N ASN A 4 0.66 -20.60 11.29
CA ASN A 4 1.11 -19.74 10.21
C ASN A 4 0.23 -18.48 10.15
N LEU A 5 0.30 -17.67 11.20
CA LEU A 5 -0.61 -16.57 11.49
C LEU A 5 -0.53 -15.51 10.39
N SER A 6 0.67 -15.22 9.88
CA SER A 6 0.90 -14.25 8.81
C SER A 6 0.13 -14.59 7.53
N LYS A 7 0.08 -15.87 7.13
CA LYS A 7 -0.71 -16.32 5.97
C LYS A 7 -2.21 -16.08 6.15
N HIS A 8 -2.75 -16.37 7.35
CA HIS A 8 -4.17 -16.19 7.63
C HIS A 8 -4.54 -14.71 7.71
N VAL A 9 -3.71 -13.91 8.42
CA VAL A 9 -3.89 -12.46 8.53
C VAL A 9 -3.84 -11.80 7.16
N PHE A 10 -2.83 -12.11 6.35
CA PHE A 10 -2.72 -11.56 5.00
C PHE A 10 -3.90 -11.97 4.12
N SER A 11 -4.33 -13.24 4.17
CA SER A 11 -5.47 -13.69 3.37
C SER A 11 -6.75 -12.90 3.70
N LEU A 12 -7.03 -12.67 4.99
CA LEU A 12 -8.19 -11.90 5.44
C LEU A 12 -8.11 -10.44 4.99
N VAL A 13 -6.93 -9.80 5.12
CA VAL A 13 -6.74 -8.41 4.70
C VAL A 13 -6.82 -8.28 3.18
N PHE A 14 -6.30 -9.27 2.43
CA PHE A 14 -6.36 -9.28 0.97
C PHE A 14 -7.79 -9.47 0.45
N GLU A 15 -8.59 -10.30 1.11
CA GLU A 15 -10.02 -10.43 0.84
C GLU A 15 -10.76 -9.11 1.12
N PHE A 16 -10.49 -8.48 2.27
CA PHE A 16 -11.05 -7.18 2.61
C PHE A 16 -10.69 -6.09 1.58
N ALA A 17 -9.46 -6.09 1.08
CA ALA A 17 -9.00 -5.18 0.03
C ALA A 17 -9.79 -5.36 -1.27
N SER A 18 -10.06 -6.60 -1.66
CA SER A 18 -10.82 -6.93 -2.87
C SER A 18 -12.25 -6.39 -2.82
N VAL A 19 -12.90 -6.45 -1.64
CA VAL A 19 -14.27 -5.95 -1.44
C VAL A 19 -14.31 -4.42 -1.28
N SER A 20 -13.30 -3.84 -0.64
CA SER A 20 -13.33 -2.43 -0.22
C SER A 20 -12.81 -1.45 -1.25
N ASN A 21 -12.00 -1.91 -2.21
CA ASN A 21 -11.48 -1.14 -3.35
C ASN A 21 -12.56 -0.29 -4.04
N GLN A 22 -13.70 -0.88 -4.37
CA GLN A 22 -14.75 -0.23 -5.16
C GLN A 22 -15.88 0.34 -4.28
N ASN A 23 -15.66 0.47 -2.98
CA ASN A 23 -16.70 0.95 -2.08
C ASN A 23 -16.97 2.45 -2.32
N ALA A 24 -18.25 2.81 -2.38
CA ALA A 24 -18.67 4.21 -2.52
C ALA A 24 -18.14 5.10 -1.38
N ASN A 25 -18.00 4.53 -0.18
CA ASN A 25 -17.50 5.25 0.98
C ASN A 25 -15.94 5.26 1.00
N PRO A 26 -15.31 6.45 0.94
CA PRO A 26 -13.86 6.57 0.91
C PRO A 26 -13.16 6.05 2.15
N LYS A 27 -13.85 5.98 3.30
CA LYS A 27 -13.26 5.42 4.53
C LYS A 27 -12.93 3.94 4.37
N PHE A 28 -13.76 3.19 3.65
CA PHE A 28 -13.48 1.78 3.35
C PHE A 28 -12.31 1.65 2.37
N ARG A 29 -12.25 2.53 1.36
CA ARG A 29 -11.14 2.59 0.41
C ARG A 29 -9.81 2.90 1.12
N GLY A 30 -9.76 3.94 1.94
CA GLY A 30 -8.57 4.28 2.72
C GLY A 30 -8.20 3.21 3.76
N ALA A 31 -9.19 2.59 4.40
CA ALA A 31 -8.96 1.57 5.42
C ALA A 31 -8.26 0.32 4.86
N PHE A 32 -8.69 -0.19 3.70
CA PHE A 32 -8.06 -1.39 3.16
C PHE A 32 -6.61 -1.13 2.71
N VAL A 33 -6.35 0.03 2.11
CA VAL A 33 -5.00 0.43 1.69
C VAL A 33 -4.09 0.56 2.89
N THR A 34 -4.57 1.22 3.95
CA THR A 34 -3.85 1.34 5.21
C THR A 34 -3.58 -0.04 5.82
N ALA A 35 -4.58 -0.93 5.83
CA ALA A 35 -4.43 -2.28 6.36
C ALA A 35 -3.36 -3.08 5.60
N LEU A 36 -3.32 -3.00 4.26
CA LEU A 36 -2.25 -3.59 3.46
C LEU A 36 -0.88 -3.05 3.87
N GLY A 37 -0.75 -1.73 4.02
CA GLY A 37 0.48 -1.08 4.51
C GLY A 37 0.94 -1.63 5.86
N VAL A 38 0.03 -1.69 6.84
CA VAL A 38 0.35 -2.18 8.20
C VAL A 38 0.76 -3.65 8.18
N VAL A 39 0.01 -4.53 7.51
CA VAL A 39 0.32 -5.98 7.55
C VAL A 39 1.54 -6.36 6.73
N SER A 40 2.08 -5.46 5.89
CA SER A 40 3.38 -5.70 5.24
C SER A 40 4.47 -5.95 6.29
N GLU A 41 4.37 -5.31 7.45
CA GLU A 41 5.14 -5.65 8.63
C GLU A 41 4.60 -6.96 9.24
N GLY A 42 5.40 -8.02 9.15
CA GLY A 42 5.05 -9.34 9.69
C GLY A 42 4.32 -10.29 8.73
N CYS A 43 3.80 -9.80 7.59
CA CYS A 43 3.25 -10.65 6.52
C CYS A 43 3.99 -10.51 5.18
N ALA A 44 5.27 -10.15 5.21
CA ALA A 44 6.07 -9.98 4.00
C ALA A 44 6.12 -11.23 3.11
N GLU A 45 6.34 -12.42 3.69
CA GLU A 45 6.40 -13.68 2.93
C GLU A 45 5.15 -13.94 2.06
N PRO A 46 3.93 -14.02 2.61
CA PRO A 46 2.74 -14.26 1.78
C PRO A 46 2.37 -13.07 0.90
N MET A 47 2.78 -11.85 1.26
CA MET A 47 2.53 -10.67 0.46
C MET A 47 3.42 -10.61 -0.79
N LYS A 48 4.67 -11.07 -0.70
CA LYS A 48 5.62 -11.14 -1.81
C LYS A 48 5.10 -12.03 -2.95
N ASP A 49 4.43 -13.13 -2.63
CA ASP A 49 3.79 -14.02 -3.62
C ASP A 49 2.70 -13.31 -4.46
N LYS A 50 2.13 -12.22 -3.94
CA LYS A 50 1.08 -11.42 -4.60
C LYS A 50 1.47 -9.96 -4.81
N LEU A 51 2.77 -9.66 -4.77
CA LEU A 51 3.28 -8.30 -4.67
C LEU A 51 2.80 -7.41 -5.81
N GLU A 52 2.90 -7.90 -7.04
CA GLU A 52 2.48 -7.17 -8.24
C GLU A 52 1.01 -6.71 -8.15
N LEU A 53 0.12 -7.64 -7.78
CA LEU A 53 -1.30 -7.35 -7.58
C LEU A 53 -1.54 -6.33 -6.47
N VAL A 54 -0.86 -6.48 -5.34
CA VAL A 54 -0.97 -5.55 -4.20
C VAL A 54 -0.50 -4.15 -4.60
N ILE A 55 0.64 -4.04 -5.30
CA ILE A 55 1.18 -2.76 -5.78
C ILE A 55 0.21 -2.10 -6.76
N HIS A 56 -0.35 -2.85 -7.72
CA HIS A 56 -1.31 -2.30 -8.67
C HIS A 56 -2.54 -1.70 -7.97
N ILE A 57 -3.06 -2.38 -6.95
CA ILE A 57 -4.19 -1.88 -6.17
C ILE A 57 -3.81 -0.58 -5.43
N VAL A 58 -2.65 -0.55 -4.77
CA VAL A 58 -2.20 0.63 -4.01
C VAL A 58 -1.87 1.81 -4.93
N ILE A 59 -1.25 1.57 -6.09
CA ILE A 59 -1.03 2.61 -7.11
C ILE A 59 -2.36 3.17 -7.63
N GLY A 60 -3.38 2.32 -7.81
CA GLY A 60 -4.72 2.78 -8.15
C GLY A 60 -5.28 3.76 -7.11
N ALA A 61 -5.06 3.46 -5.83
CA ALA A 61 -5.50 4.31 -4.71
C ALA A 61 -4.78 5.67 -4.63
N LEU A 62 -3.56 5.80 -5.17
CA LEU A 62 -2.89 7.12 -5.30
C LEU A 62 -3.62 8.08 -6.25
N ARG A 63 -4.47 7.55 -7.13
CA ARG A 63 -5.26 8.34 -8.08
C ARG A 63 -6.70 8.54 -7.63
N ASP A 64 -7.02 8.15 -6.39
CA ASP A 64 -8.36 8.30 -5.84
C ASP A 64 -8.73 9.79 -5.73
N PRO A 65 -9.98 10.18 -6.04
CA PRO A 65 -10.43 11.57 -5.88
C PRO A 65 -10.33 12.05 -4.41
N GLU A 66 -10.49 11.13 -3.46
CA GLU A 66 -10.50 11.46 -2.04
C GLU A 66 -9.08 11.45 -1.47
N GLN A 67 -8.66 12.61 -0.97
CA GLN A 67 -7.30 12.83 -0.49
C GLN A 67 -6.88 11.84 0.60
N MET A 68 -7.77 11.54 1.56
CA MET A 68 -7.51 10.55 2.61
C MET A 68 -7.03 9.20 2.05
N VAL A 69 -7.57 8.78 0.91
CA VAL A 69 -7.24 7.51 0.26
C VAL A 69 -5.86 7.59 -0.39
N ARG A 70 -5.52 8.73 -1.03
CA ARG A 70 -4.19 8.97 -1.59
C ARG A 70 -3.11 8.91 -0.51
N GLY A 71 -3.30 9.59 0.61
CA GLY A 71 -2.37 9.55 1.74
C GLY A 71 -2.22 8.16 2.36
N ALA A 72 -3.30 7.39 2.45
CA ALA A 72 -3.23 5.99 2.88
C ALA A 72 -2.38 5.15 1.91
N ALA A 73 -2.47 5.40 0.60
CA ALA A 73 -1.67 4.74 -0.41
C ALA A 73 -0.18 5.12 -0.33
N SER A 74 0.14 6.41 -0.14
CA SER A 74 1.52 6.85 0.10
C SER A 74 2.11 6.18 1.34
N PHE A 75 1.36 6.16 2.45
CA PHE A 75 1.78 5.45 3.66
C PHE A 75 2.07 3.96 3.39
N ALA A 76 1.13 3.25 2.72
CA ALA A 76 1.29 1.83 2.43
C ALA A 76 2.51 1.55 1.57
N LEU A 77 2.79 2.39 0.57
CA LEU A 77 3.99 2.29 -0.26
C LEU A 77 5.27 2.49 0.56
N GLY A 78 5.30 3.45 1.48
CA GLY A 78 6.44 3.61 2.39
C GLY A 78 6.68 2.37 3.27
N GLN A 79 5.61 1.72 3.74
CA GLN A 79 5.73 0.46 4.47
C GLN A 79 6.25 -0.68 3.57
N PHE A 80 5.77 -0.76 2.33
CA PHE A 80 6.24 -1.77 1.37
C PHE A 80 7.73 -1.62 1.07
N ALA A 81 8.20 -0.38 0.88
CA ALA A 81 9.61 -0.10 0.67
C ALA A 81 10.49 -0.55 1.84
N LYS A 82 9.96 -0.60 3.06
CA LYS A 82 10.69 -1.06 4.26
C LYS A 82 10.66 -2.58 4.42
N HIS A 83 9.51 -3.20 4.21
CA HIS A 83 9.27 -4.59 4.63
C HIS A 83 9.26 -5.61 3.49
N LEU A 84 9.10 -5.17 2.24
CA LEU A 84 8.98 -6.05 1.06
C LEU A 84 10.24 -6.04 0.18
N GLN A 85 11.37 -5.65 0.75
CA GLN A 85 12.67 -5.74 0.10
C GLN A 85 13.14 -7.20 -0.02
N PRO A 86 13.89 -7.56 -1.09
CA PRO A 86 14.29 -6.72 -2.23
C PRO A 86 13.27 -6.65 -3.38
N GLU A 87 12.17 -7.41 -3.33
CA GLU A 87 11.25 -7.63 -4.44
C GLU A 87 10.56 -6.33 -4.89
N ILE A 88 10.25 -5.44 -3.94
CA ILE A 88 9.61 -4.14 -4.19
C ILE A 88 10.45 -3.22 -5.11
N ILE A 89 11.78 -3.33 -5.11
CA ILE A 89 12.66 -2.49 -5.95
C ILE A 89 12.39 -2.72 -7.45
N SER A 90 11.99 -3.93 -7.84
CA SER A 90 11.68 -4.22 -9.25
C SER A 90 10.52 -3.37 -9.80
N HIS A 91 9.69 -2.80 -8.92
CA HIS A 91 8.52 -1.99 -9.27
C HIS A 91 8.76 -0.48 -9.18
N TYR A 92 9.99 -0.02 -8.88
CA TYR A 92 10.29 1.41 -8.66
C TYR A 92 9.82 2.30 -9.81
N THR A 93 10.00 1.85 -11.05
CA THR A 93 9.68 2.61 -12.27
C THR A 93 8.21 2.96 -12.38
N SER A 94 7.34 2.15 -11.77
CA SER A 94 5.90 2.39 -11.72
C SER A 94 5.49 3.18 -10.47
N VAL A 95 6.16 2.93 -9.34
CA VAL A 95 5.80 3.49 -8.04
C VAL A 95 6.28 4.95 -7.89
N LEU A 96 7.55 5.24 -8.19
CA LEU A 96 8.13 6.57 -7.97
C LEU A 96 7.39 7.70 -8.71
N PRO A 97 7.06 7.58 -10.01
CA PRO A 97 6.32 8.64 -10.69
C PRO A 97 4.95 8.89 -10.05
N CYS A 98 4.31 7.84 -9.52
CA CYS A 98 3.02 7.98 -8.87
C CYS A 98 3.13 8.69 -7.52
N ILE A 99 4.16 8.42 -6.72
CA ILE A 99 4.43 9.15 -5.46
C ILE A 99 4.81 10.61 -5.75
N LEU A 100 5.64 10.87 -6.76
CA LEU A 100 6.04 12.22 -7.11
C LEU A 100 4.84 13.09 -7.50
N ASN A 101 3.88 12.53 -8.25
CA ASN A 101 2.65 13.22 -8.62
C ASN A 101 1.75 13.55 -7.42
N THR A 102 1.88 12.86 -6.28
CA THR A 102 1.11 13.20 -5.07
C THR A 102 1.76 14.29 -4.21
N LEU A 103 3.00 14.71 -4.51
CA LEU A 103 3.67 15.79 -3.79
C LEU A 103 3.10 17.17 -4.11
N ASP A 104 2.47 17.34 -5.28
CA ASP A 104 1.81 18.59 -5.66
C ASP A 104 0.51 18.85 -4.85
N ASP A 105 0.00 17.85 -4.12
CA ASP A 105 -1.14 17.99 -3.21
C ASP A 105 -0.69 18.54 -1.84
N VAL A 106 -0.96 19.84 -1.62
CA VAL A 106 -0.55 20.67 -0.46
C VAL A 106 -0.85 20.09 0.93
N TYR A 107 -1.73 19.09 1.05
CA TYR A 107 -2.16 18.53 2.34
C TYR A 107 -1.69 17.09 2.60
N ASP A 108 -1.07 16.40 1.65
CA ASP A 108 -0.57 15.01 1.83
C ASP A 108 0.96 14.89 1.67
N GLU A 109 1.65 16.03 1.79
CA GLU A 109 3.10 16.15 1.69
C GLU A 109 3.82 15.16 2.62
N GLU A 110 3.47 15.11 3.90
CA GLU A 110 4.21 14.32 4.89
C GLU A 110 4.27 12.83 4.56
N LYS A 111 3.13 12.22 4.19
CA LYS A 111 3.06 10.79 3.85
C LYS A 111 3.70 10.49 2.50
N SER A 112 3.58 11.42 1.56
CA SER A 112 4.20 11.30 0.24
C SER A 112 5.73 11.41 0.35
N TYR A 113 6.25 12.34 1.17
CA TYR A 113 7.67 12.42 1.49
C TYR A 113 8.16 11.21 2.26
N TYR A 114 7.38 10.69 3.22
CA TYR A 114 7.71 9.45 3.92
C TYR A 114 7.88 8.30 2.94
N ALA A 115 6.96 8.15 1.99
CA ALA A 115 7.04 7.13 0.96
C ALA A 115 8.27 7.33 0.09
N LEU A 116 8.48 8.55 -0.43
CA LEU A 116 9.63 8.88 -1.27
C LEU A 116 10.96 8.58 -0.56
N ALA A 117 11.11 9.02 0.69
CA ALA A 117 12.30 8.79 1.50
C ALA A 117 12.54 7.30 1.82
N ALA A 118 11.51 6.47 1.84
CA ALA A 118 11.67 5.04 2.03
C ALA A 118 12.11 4.31 0.74
N PHE A 119 11.86 4.90 -0.43
CA PHE A 119 12.24 4.35 -1.74
C PHE A 119 13.59 4.87 -2.26
N CYS A 120 14.15 5.95 -1.68
CA CYS A 120 15.47 6.49 -2.00
C CYS A 120 16.55 5.96 -1.05
#